data_AF-A0A973YYN4-F1
#
_entry.id   AF-A0A973YYN4-F1
#
_cell.length_a   1.000
_cell.length_b   1.000
_cell.length_c   1.000
_cell.angle_alpha   90.00
_cell.angle_beta   90.00
_cell.angle_gamma   90.00
#
_symmetry.space_group_name_H-M   'P 1'
#
loop_
_entity.id
_entity.type
_entity.pdbx_description
1 polymer ?
#
loop_
_entity_poly.entity_id
_entity_poly.type
_entity_poly.pdbx_seq_one_letter_code
_entity_poly.pdbx_strand_id
1 'polypeptide(L)'
;AAASLAAGYLRQGDRVGLVDLGRPQLGARAGAGRRQLLRLRNQLVVCARSAGWAQRPVLRPEQVPHGALVVVLSPFLDAEVVELAVHAARRGNLVLAVDVLPSPLRADPETPWGESALKVIRLEHDVRLEAMRQHGVAVLPWGAPIAGVLREARTARRVSR
;
A
#
# COMPACT_ATOMS: atom_id res chain seq x y z
N ALA A 1 -7.28 8.27 -3.98
CA ALA A 1 -7.00 7.29 -2.91
C ALA A 1 -6.30 7.92 -1.70
N ALA A 2 -4.96 8.03 -1.74
CA ALA A 2 -4.13 8.44 -0.61
C ALA A 2 -4.54 9.78 0.04
N ALA A 3 -4.88 10.79 -0.77
CA ALA A 3 -5.31 12.09 -0.27
C ALA A 3 -6.59 12.02 0.58
N SER A 4 -7.55 11.17 0.21
CA SER A 4 -8.80 11.00 0.96
C SER A 4 -8.57 10.27 2.28
N LEU A 5 -7.71 9.24 2.27
CA LEU A 5 -7.29 8.54 3.49
C LEU A 5 -6.55 9.47 4.44
N ALA A 6 -5.56 10.19 3.93
CA ALA A 6 -4.82 11.19 4.70
C ALA A 6 -5.76 12.25 5.29
N ALA A 7 -6.72 12.76 4.51
CA ALA A 7 -7.70 13.71 5.00
C ALA A 7 -8.57 13.12 6.13
N GLY A 8 -8.97 11.84 6.03
CA GLY A 8 -9.72 11.14 7.07
C GLY A 8 -8.98 11.09 8.40
N TYR A 9 -7.75 10.56 8.39
CA TYR A 9 -6.92 10.44 9.59
C TYR A 9 -6.50 11.80 10.16
N LEU A 10 -6.13 12.76 9.31
CA LEU A 10 -5.79 14.11 9.77
C LEU A 10 -6.97 14.82 10.44
N ARG A 11 -8.22 14.56 10.00
CA ARG A 11 -9.43 15.09 10.68
C ARG A 11 -9.66 14.48 12.05
N GLN A 12 -9.19 13.26 12.28
CA GLN A 12 -9.25 12.57 13.57
C GLN A 12 -8.12 12.99 14.53
N GLY A 13 -7.20 13.85 14.08
CA GLY A 13 -6.05 14.32 14.87
C GLY A 13 -4.78 13.50 14.68
N ASP A 14 -4.80 12.45 13.85
CA ASP A 14 -3.64 11.61 13.61
C ASP A 14 -2.54 12.32 12.84
N ARG A 15 -1.30 11.88 13.04
CA ARG A 15 -0.17 12.30 12.24
C ARG A 15 -0.03 11.40 11.01
N VAL A 16 -0.03 12.00 9.82
CA VAL A 16 0.03 11.26 8.55
C VAL A 16 1.28 11.66 7.77
N GLY A 17 2.05 10.65 7.35
CA GLY A 17 3.16 10.78 6.40
C GLY A 17 2.82 10.16 5.05
N LEU A 18 3.71 10.36 4.08
CA LEU A 18 3.66 9.73 2.77
C LEU A 18 5.03 9.14 2.45
N VAL A 19 5.04 7.93 1.92
CA VAL A 19 6.25 7.31 1.36
C VAL A 19 5.95 6.96 -0.09
N ASP A 20 6.87 7.32 -0.97
CA ASP A 20 6.93 6.79 -2.32
C ASP A 20 7.97 5.66 -2.31
N LEU A 21 7.53 4.43 -2.54
CA LEU A 21 8.41 3.26 -2.44
C LEU A 21 9.47 3.24 -3.55
N GLY A 22 9.14 3.73 -4.75
CA GLY A 22 10.09 3.80 -5.86
C GLY A 22 11.06 4.97 -5.73
N ARG A 23 10.66 6.04 -5.03
CA ARG A 23 11.48 7.23 -4.79
C ARG A 23 11.33 7.75 -3.35
N PRO A 24 11.95 7.08 -2.35
CA PRO A 24 11.77 7.39 -0.94
C PRO A 24 12.01 8.86 -0.55
N GLN A 25 12.89 9.56 -1.28
CA GLN A 25 13.20 10.97 -1.11
C GLN A 25 12.02 11.91 -1.42
N LEU A 26 11.04 11.46 -2.22
CA LEU A 26 9.85 12.24 -2.55
C LEU A 26 8.76 12.15 -1.46
N GLY A 27 8.95 11.30 -0.45
CA GLY A 27 8.03 11.18 0.67
C GLY A 27 7.85 12.47 1.48
N ALA A 28 6.85 12.47 2.35
CA ALA A 28 6.61 13.53 3.32
C ALA A 28 6.60 12.95 4.73
N ARG A 29 7.39 13.53 5.63
CA ARG A 29 7.38 13.17 7.06
C ARG A 29 5.99 13.37 7.68
N ALA A 30 5.69 12.57 8.70
CA ALA A 30 4.42 12.62 9.40
C ALA A 30 4.18 13.98 10.07
N GLY A 31 3.04 14.59 9.78
CA GLY A 31 2.58 15.86 10.35
C GLY A 31 1.07 15.81 10.61
N ALA A 32 0.51 16.88 11.17
CA ALA A 32 -0.91 16.96 11.53
C ALA A 32 -1.62 18.17 10.90
N GLY A 33 -2.95 18.14 10.93
CA GLY A 33 -3.81 19.27 10.58
C GLY A 33 -3.86 19.65 9.10
N ARG A 34 -4.49 20.80 8.84
CA ARG A 34 -4.83 21.28 7.48
C ARG A 34 -3.60 21.54 6.61
N ARG A 35 -2.53 22.11 7.18
CA ARG A 35 -1.27 22.38 6.45
C ARG A 35 -0.62 21.09 5.97
N GLN A 36 -0.63 20.04 6.80
CA GLN A 36 -0.13 18.74 6.38
C GLN A 36 -0.96 18.16 5.23
N LEU A 37 -2.29 18.29 5.25
CA LEU A 37 -3.11 17.80 4.13
C LEU A 37 -2.75 18.48 2.80
N LEU A 38 -2.51 19.80 2.82
CA LEU A 38 -2.06 20.53 1.62
C LEU A 38 -0.69 20.03 1.15
N ARG A 39 0.26 19.86 2.08
CA ARG A 39 1.58 19.30 1.78
C ARG A 39 1.48 17.92 1.14
N LEU A 40 0.69 17.02 1.72
CA LEU A 40 0.51 15.67 1.21
C LEU A 40 -0.13 15.66 -0.18
N ARG A 41 -1.11 16.52 -0.45
CA ARG A 41 -1.71 16.67 -1.79
C ARG A 41 -0.69 17.11 -2.83
N ASN A 42 0.10 18.14 -2.52
CA ASN A 42 1.16 18.61 -3.41
C ASN A 42 2.20 17.51 -3.65
N GLN A 43 2.59 16.80 -2.59
CA GLN A 43 3.57 15.73 -2.69
C GLN A 43 3.07 14.54 -3.52
N LEU A 44 1.79 14.18 -3.39
CA LEU A 44 1.19 13.14 -4.23
C LEU A 44 1.24 13.49 -5.71
N VAL A 45 1.06 14.76 -6.09
CA VAL A 45 1.23 15.21 -7.48
C VAL A 45 2.68 15.03 -7.95
N VAL A 46 3.66 15.36 -7.10
CA VAL A 46 5.09 15.15 -7.40
C VAL A 46 5.39 13.67 -7.58
N CYS A 47 4.98 12.80 -6.64
CA CYS A 47 5.12 11.35 -6.74
C CYS A 47 4.48 10.80 -8.02
N ALA A 48 3.25 11.21 -8.33
CA ALA A 48 2.52 10.75 -9.50
C ALA A 48 3.20 11.15 -10.82
N ARG A 49 3.77 12.35 -10.90
CA ARG A 49 4.54 12.80 -12.08
C ARG A 49 5.83 12.04 -12.27
N SER A 50 6.45 11.64 -11.19
CA SER A 50 7.62 10.79 -11.27
C SER A 50 7.23 9.33 -11.50
N ALA A 51 6.01 8.89 -11.18
CA ALA A 51 5.61 7.48 -11.14
C ALA A 51 6.11 6.66 -12.35
N GLY A 52 6.62 5.47 -12.04
CA GLY A 52 7.22 4.56 -13.01
C GLY A 52 7.79 3.36 -12.28
N TRP A 53 8.23 2.37 -13.03
CA TRP A 53 8.86 1.19 -12.46
C TRP A 53 10.14 1.56 -11.71
N ALA A 54 10.32 0.97 -10.53
CA ALA A 54 11.52 1.10 -9.73
C ALA A 54 12.02 -0.30 -9.41
N GLN A 55 13.22 -0.63 -9.87
CA GLN A 55 13.82 -1.96 -9.70
C GLN A 55 13.90 -2.42 -8.24
N ARG A 56 13.96 -1.48 -7.30
CA ARG A 56 14.08 -1.80 -5.88
C ARG A 56 13.27 -0.81 -5.05
N PRO A 57 11.99 -1.09 -4.77
CA PRO A 57 11.23 -0.27 -3.85
C PRO A 57 11.90 -0.31 -2.46
N VAL A 58 11.88 0.82 -1.75
CA VAL A 58 12.52 0.95 -0.44
C VAL A 58 11.57 1.60 0.55
N LEU A 59 11.46 0.98 1.73
CA LEU A 59 10.80 1.55 2.90
C LEU A 59 11.82 1.67 4.03
N ARG A 60 12.30 2.87 4.29
CA ARG A 60 13.32 3.10 5.31
C ARG A 60 12.71 2.99 6.72
N PRO A 61 13.42 2.41 7.71
CA PRO A 61 12.89 2.27 9.07
C PRO A 61 12.36 3.57 9.68
N GLU A 62 13.07 4.68 9.49
CA GLU A 62 12.70 6.00 9.99
C GLU A 62 11.40 6.57 9.40
N GLN A 63 10.92 6.00 8.29
CA GLN A 63 9.67 6.42 7.65
C GLN A 63 8.44 5.78 8.29
N VAL A 64 8.61 4.69 9.05
CA VAL A 64 7.51 3.96 9.70
C VAL A 64 7.78 3.83 11.19
N PRO A 65 7.22 4.74 12.01
CA PRO A 65 7.29 4.62 13.46
C PRO A 65 6.68 3.30 13.95
N HIS A 66 7.21 2.75 15.04
CA HIS A 66 6.63 1.56 15.66
C HIS A 66 5.18 1.79 16.05
N GLY A 67 4.32 0.80 15.75
CA GLY A 67 2.89 0.84 16.06
C GLY A 67 2.08 1.71 15.11
N ALA A 68 2.68 2.24 14.04
CA ALA A 68 1.94 2.97 13.02
C ALA A 68 0.97 2.06 12.27
N LEU A 69 -0.11 2.66 11.76
CA LEU A 69 -0.89 2.09 10.68
C LEU A 69 -0.20 2.39 9.36
N VAL A 70 0.18 1.35 8.63
CA VAL A 70 0.78 1.44 7.30
C VAL A 70 -0.27 1.04 6.28
N VAL A 71 -0.62 1.95 5.37
CA VAL A 71 -1.49 1.66 4.23
C VAL A 71 -0.64 1.63 2.97
N VAL A 72 -0.49 0.45 2.37
CA VAL A 72 0.25 0.24 1.13
C VAL A 72 -0.74 0.25 -0.02
N LEU A 73 -0.58 1.18 -0.96
CA LEU A 73 -1.36 1.24 -2.20
C LEU A 73 -0.48 0.74 -3.33
N SER A 74 -0.76 -0.44 -3.87
CA SER A 74 0.05 -1.05 -4.95
C SER A 74 -0.81 -2.02 -5.75
N PRO A 75 -0.54 -2.21 -7.06
CA PRO A 75 -1.12 -3.33 -7.81
C PRO A 75 -0.50 -4.69 -7.42
N PHE A 76 0.51 -4.71 -6.54
CA PHE A 76 1.18 -5.91 -6.03
C PHE A 76 1.64 -6.87 -7.14
N LEU A 77 2.17 -6.30 -8.23
CA LEU A 77 2.78 -7.06 -9.32
C LEU A 77 4.25 -7.41 -9.04
N ASP A 78 4.92 -6.63 -8.19
CA ASP A 78 6.31 -6.85 -7.79
C ASP A 78 6.41 -7.55 -6.43
N ALA A 79 7.27 -8.56 -6.32
CA ALA A 79 7.47 -9.32 -5.07
C ALA A 79 8.11 -8.45 -3.97
N GLU A 80 8.94 -7.47 -4.35
CA GLU A 80 9.63 -6.59 -3.42
C GLU A 80 8.65 -5.73 -2.61
N VAL A 81 7.53 -5.31 -3.20
CA VAL A 81 6.50 -4.54 -2.47
C VAL A 81 5.80 -5.43 -1.44
N VAL A 82 5.58 -6.71 -1.76
CA VAL A 82 5.03 -7.70 -0.83
C VAL A 82 5.97 -7.89 0.37
N GLU A 83 7.26 -8.09 0.11
CA GLU A 83 8.27 -8.24 1.16
C GLU A 83 8.35 -7.02 2.08
N LEU A 84 8.26 -5.80 1.54
CA LEU A 84 8.22 -4.58 2.34
C LEU A 84 6.98 -4.50 3.24
N ALA A 85 5.81 -4.91 2.75
CA ALA A 85 4.58 -4.94 3.52
C ALA A 85 4.66 -5.98 4.66
N VAL A 86 5.14 -7.19 4.35
CA VAL A 86 5.36 -8.26 5.32
C VAL A 86 6.40 -7.85 6.37
N HIS A 87 7.50 -7.24 5.96
CA HIS A 87 8.53 -6.75 6.87
C HIS A 87 7.99 -5.65 7.79
N ALA A 88 7.16 -4.73 7.28
CA ALA A 88 6.49 -3.74 8.11
C ALA A 88 5.56 -4.38 9.16
N ALA A 89 4.83 -5.45 8.80
CA ALA A 89 3.96 -6.19 9.71
C ALA A 89 4.77 -6.92 10.80
N ARG A 90 5.85 -7.63 10.41
CA ARG A 90 6.78 -8.33 11.32
C ARG A 90 7.46 -7.38 12.32
N ARG A 91 7.72 -6.12 11.94
CA ARG A 91 8.23 -5.07 12.84
C ARG A 91 7.20 -4.51 13.83
N GLY A 92 5.99 -5.06 13.87
CA GLY A 92 4.97 -4.66 14.82
C GLY A 92 4.01 -3.60 14.31
N ASN A 93 4.01 -3.24 13.02
CA ASN A 93 3.02 -2.31 12.47
C ASN A 93 1.74 -3.01 12.04
N LEU A 94 0.61 -2.31 12.11
CA LEU A 94 -0.62 -2.78 11.48
C LEU A 94 -0.53 -2.41 10.00
N VAL A 95 -0.52 -3.40 9.11
CA VAL A 95 -0.35 -3.18 7.67
C VAL A 95 -1.63 -3.52 6.93
N LEU A 96 -2.07 -2.56 6.12
CA LEU A 96 -3.21 -2.65 5.24
C LEU A 96 -2.74 -2.53 3.79
N ALA A 97 -2.77 -3.64 3.05
CA ALA A 97 -2.43 -3.71 1.63
C ALA A 97 -3.69 -3.51 0.79
N VAL A 98 -3.81 -2.34 0.15
CA VAL A 98 -4.90 -2.02 -0.76
C VAL A 98 -4.45 -2.32 -2.17
N ASP A 99 -5.01 -3.39 -2.73
CA ASP A 99 -4.75 -3.80 -4.10
C ASP A 99 -5.43 -2.82 -5.06
N VAL A 100 -4.61 -2.06 -5.80
CA VAL A 100 -5.06 -1.08 -6.79
C VAL A 100 -4.93 -1.57 -8.23
N LEU A 101 -4.68 -2.87 -8.43
CA LEU A 101 -4.67 -3.48 -9.75
C LEU A 101 -6.05 -3.26 -10.42
N PRO A 102 -6.10 -2.66 -11.63
CA PRO A 102 -7.37 -2.47 -12.32
C PRO A 102 -8.06 -3.81 -12.62
N SER A 103 -9.37 -3.87 -12.37
CA SER A 103 -10.19 -5.03 -12.70
C SER A 103 -11.38 -4.62 -13.58
N PRO A 104 -11.62 -5.27 -14.73
CA PRO A 104 -10.86 -6.41 -15.26
C PRO A 104 -9.57 -5.99 -15.98
N LEU A 105 -8.51 -6.80 -15.84
CA LEU A 105 -7.35 -6.76 -16.73
C LEU A 105 -7.70 -7.35 -18.11
N ARG A 106 -7.17 -6.76 -19.18
CA ARG A 106 -7.34 -7.21 -20.56
C ARG A 106 -6.03 -7.75 -21.11
N ALA A 107 -6.11 -8.83 -21.88
CA ALA A 107 -4.97 -9.36 -22.61
C ALA A 107 -4.55 -8.35 -23.68
N ASP A 108 -3.24 -8.28 -23.94
CA ASP A 108 -2.72 -7.50 -25.04
C ASP A 108 -3.06 -8.20 -26.37
N PRO A 109 -3.90 -7.60 -27.23
CA PRO A 109 -4.34 -8.22 -28.48
C PRO A 109 -3.23 -8.28 -29.54
N GLU A 110 -2.16 -7.50 -29.40
CA GLU A 110 -1.08 -7.40 -30.39
C GLU A 110 -0.05 -8.53 -30.27
N THR A 111 -0.16 -9.37 -29.22
CA THR A 111 0.73 -10.50 -28.99
C THR A 111 -0.02 -11.83 -28.96
N PRO A 112 0.45 -12.88 -29.68
CA PRO A 112 -0.11 -14.23 -29.57
C PRO A 112 -0.10 -14.80 -28.15
N TRP A 113 0.71 -14.22 -27.27
CA TRP A 113 0.88 -14.65 -25.88
C TRP A 113 0.01 -13.88 -24.88
N GLY A 114 -0.80 -12.91 -25.33
CA GLY A 114 -1.52 -11.97 -24.45
C GLY A 114 -2.37 -12.68 -23.38
N GLU A 115 -3.13 -13.69 -23.79
CA GLU A 115 -3.96 -14.50 -22.88
C GLU A 115 -3.12 -15.31 -21.88
N SER A 116 -2.00 -15.89 -22.36
CA SER A 116 -1.09 -16.66 -21.51
C SER A 116 -0.39 -15.77 -20.48
N ALA A 117 0.11 -14.62 -20.92
CA ALA A 117 0.74 -13.62 -20.05
C ALA A 117 -0.25 -13.09 -19.01
N LEU A 118 -1.48 -12.78 -19.42
CA LEU A 118 -2.54 -12.35 -18.50
C LEU A 118 -2.84 -13.43 -17.44
N LYS A 119 -2.90 -14.70 -17.84
CA LYS A 119 -3.11 -15.81 -16.91
C LYS A 119 -1.98 -15.92 -15.89
N VAL A 120 -0.72 -15.82 -16.33
CA VAL A 120 0.45 -15.83 -15.44
C VAL A 120 0.39 -14.65 -14.46
N ILE A 121 0.17 -13.43 -14.96
CA ILE A 121 0.10 -12.22 -14.13
C ILE A 121 -0.98 -12.37 -13.04
N ARG A 122 -2.17 -12.88 -13.39
CA ARG A 122 -3.24 -13.12 -12.41
C ARG A 122 -2.85 -14.14 -11.35
N LEU A 123 -2.30 -15.29 -11.76
CA LEU A 123 -1.87 -16.34 -10.84
C LEU A 123 -0.79 -15.85 -9.88
N GLU A 124 0.23 -15.16 -10.39
CA GLU A 124 1.29 -14.63 -9.54
C GLU A 124 0.75 -13.55 -8.58
N HIS A 125 -0.16 -12.71 -9.04
CA HIS A 125 -0.82 -11.70 -8.20
C HIS A 125 -1.62 -12.36 -7.07
N ASP A 126 -2.42 -13.38 -7.36
CA ASP A 126 -3.19 -14.13 -6.34
C ASP A 126 -2.26 -14.75 -5.30
N VAL A 127 -1.15 -15.38 -5.73
CA VAL A 127 -0.13 -15.94 -4.84
C VAL A 127 0.49 -14.85 -3.95
N ARG A 128 0.81 -13.68 -4.52
CA ARG A 128 1.36 -12.55 -3.78
C ARG A 128 0.38 -12.02 -2.72
N LEU A 129 -0.90 -11.88 -3.07
CA LEU A 129 -1.93 -11.44 -2.11
C LEU A 129 -2.11 -12.45 -0.98
N GLU A 130 -2.09 -13.74 -1.29
CA GLU A 130 -2.23 -14.80 -0.29
C GLU A 130 -1.01 -14.88 0.64
N ALA A 131 0.20 -14.74 0.10
CA ALA A 131 1.42 -14.67 0.90
C ALA A 131 1.38 -13.51 1.91
N MET A 132 0.85 -12.35 1.53
CA MET A 132 0.64 -11.23 2.45
C MET A 132 -0.33 -11.58 3.58
N ARG A 133 -1.47 -12.21 3.27
CA ARG A 133 -2.47 -12.62 4.28
C ARG A 133 -1.89 -13.59 5.30
N GLN A 134 -1.16 -14.60 4.83
CA GLN A 134 -0.50 -15.60 5.68
C GLN A 134 0.51 -14.97 6.66
N HIS A 135 1.06 -13.80 6.32
CA HIS A 135 2.00 -13.06 7.13
C HIS A 135 1.37 -11.91 7.94
N GLY A 136 0.05 -11.93 8.12
CA GLY A 136 -0.67 -10.98 8.97
C GLY A 136 -0.84 -9.59 8.36
N VAL A 137 -0.67 -9.45 7.05
CA VAL A 137 -1.02 -8.23 6.31
C VAL A 137 -2.49 -8.31 5.91
N ALA A 138 -3.27 -7.31 6.29
CA ALA A 138 -4.67 -7.24 5.89
C ALA A 138 -4.77 -6.75 4.45
N VAL A 139 -5.28 -7.58 3.54
CA VAL A 139 -5.39 -7.26 2.10
C VAL A 139 -6.83 -6.91 1.74
N LEU A 140 -7.05 -5.80 1.04
CA LEU A 140 -8.35 -5.43 0.48
C LEU A 140 -8.24 -5.02 -1.00
N PRO A 141 -9.27 -5.29 -1.82
CA PRO A 141 -9.34 -4.72 -3.15
C PRO A 141 -9.67 -3.22 -3.10
N TRP A 142 -9.29 -2.50 -4.15
CA TRP A 142 -9.60 -1.10 -4.32
C TRP A 142 -11.12 -0.84 -4.25
N GLY A 143 -11.52 0.18 -3.50
CA GLY A 143 -12.93 0.54 -3.29
C GLY A 143 -13.62 -0.22 -2.15
N ALA A 144 -13.02 -1.26 -1.58
CA ALA A 144 -13.60 -1.96 -0.44
C ALA A 144 -13.60 -1.09 0.84
N PRO A 145 -14.61 -1.24 1.74
CA PRO A 145 -14.66 -0.50 3.00
C PRO A 145 -13.50 -0.86 3.94
N ILE A 146 -12.67 0.13 4.25
CA ILE A 146 -11.48 -0.05 5.11
C ILE A 146 -11.83 -0.27 6.59
N ALA A 147 -12.92 0.31 7.07
CA ALA A 147 -13.25 0.35 8.49
C ALA A 147 -13.51 -1.04 9.11
N GLY A 148 -14.10 -1.97 8.34
CA GLY A 148 -14.33 -3.35 8.79
C GLY A 148 -13.01 -4.11 8.93
N VAL A 149 -12.22 -4.11 7.86
CA VAL A 149 -10.92 -4.79 7.78
C VAL A 149 -9.95 -4.30 8.87
N LEU A 150 -9.90 -2.99 9.13
CA LEU A 150 -9.07 -2.46 10.21
C LEU A 150 -9.51 -2.91 11.61
N ARG A 151 -10.80 -3.11 11.83
CA ARG A 151 -11.33 -3.58 13.11
C ARG A 151 -10.93 -5.02 13.35
N GLU A 152 -11.13 -5.89 12.34
CA GLU A 152 -10.74 -7.29 12.36
C GLU A 152 -9.23 -7.48 12.55
N ALA A 153 -8.43 -6.70 11.83
CA ALA A 153 -6.98 -6.77 11.95
C ALA A 153 -6.47 -6.29 13.33
N ARG A 154 -7.15 -5.32 13.95
CA ARG A 154 -6.86 -4.89 15.33
C ARG A 154 -7.26 -5.95 16.35
N THR A 155 -8.38 -6.65 16.18
CA THR A 155 -8.81 -7.72 17.08
C THR A 155 -7.90 -8.94 16.98
N ALA A 156 -7.54 -9.38 15.78
CA ALA A 156 -6.64 -10.51 15.58
C ALA A 156 -5.30 -10.30 16.29
N ARG A 157 -4.73 -9.08 16.20
CA ARG A 157 -3.50 -8.71 16.91
C ARG A 157 -3.58 -8.71 18.43
N ARG A 158 -4.77 -8.46 19.01
CA ARG A 158 -4.95 -8.51 20.46
C ARG A 158 -4.97 -9.94 20.99
N VAL A 159 -5.45 -10.89 20.18
CA VAL A 159 -5.53 -12.31 20.55
C VAL A 159 -4.17 -13.00 20.44
N SER A 160 -3.29 -12.53 19.55
CA SER A 160 -1.93 -13.07 19.36
C SER A 160 -0.86 -12.50 20.31
N ARG A 161 -1.24 -11.68 21.29
CA ARG A 161 -0.35 -11.13 22.34
C ARG A 161 -0.70 -11.74 23.68
#